data_AF-A0A3N8AJV4-F1
#
_entry.id   AF-A0A3N8AJV4-F1
#
_cell.length_a   1.000
_cell.length_b   1.000
_cell.length_c   1.000
_cell.angle_alpha   90.00
_cell.angle_beta   90.00
_cell.angle_gamma   90.00
#
_symmetry.space_group_name_H-M   'P 1'
#
loop_
_entity.id
_entity.type
_entity.pdbx_description
1 polymer ?
#
loop_
_entity_poly.entity_id
_entity_poly.type
_entity_poly.pdbx_seq_one_letter_code
_entity_poly.pdbx_strand_id
1 'polypeptide(L)'
;LIEAGDGDIPAILRHYGIDIDKVWDGLIAAIAHVPRNLRGKPALSPQLATVMQDAWARTASDTEDATVRSGNLLQAIVDAPHVLRAQNAWPLLSISSAQIERLLPRLAHRSCENAPEEPDAEVIESASAAQSEAPAATPAAPETRVAQHKTDADALARFAIDLTDKARNGQIDPVFGRDREIQQMVDVLAR
;
A
#
# COMPACT_ATOMS: atom_id res chain seq x y z
N LEU A 1 -6.45 3.54 0.90
CA LEU A 1 -5.57 4.56 1.50
C LEU A 1 -6.10 5.04 2.85
N ILE A 2 -7.32 5.59 2.93
CA ILE A 2 -7.87 6.05 4.22
C ILE A 2 -8.38 4.88 5.08
N GLU A 3 -9.04 3.89 4.47
CA GLU A 3 -9.63 2.73 5.14
C GLU A 3 -8.64 1.86 5.91
N ALA A 4 -7.42 1.71 5.38
CA ALA A 4 -6.36 0.94 6.05
C ALA A 4 -5.98 1.53 7.42
N GLY A 5 -6.20 2.83 7.63
CA GLY A 5 -6.04 3.51 8.92
C GLY A 5 -4.58 3.71 9.39
N ASP A 6 -3.64 2.97 8.82
CA ASP A 6 -2.23 2.91 9.20
C ASP A 6 -1.27 3.43 8.12
N GLY A 7 -1.77 3.96 6.99
CA GLY A 7 -0.95 4.61 5.95
C GLY A 7 -0.61 6.08 6.27
N ASP A 8 0.14 6.74 5.36
CA ASP A 8 0.59 8.12 5.56
C ASP A 8 -0.58 9.10 5.66
N ILE A 9 -1.58 8.99 4.78
CA ILE A 9 -2.72 9.94 4.74
C ILE A 9 -3.46 10.00 6.09
N PRO A 10 -3.95 8.88 6.68
CA PRO A 10 -4.53 8.90 8.03
C PRO A 10 -3.59 9.48 9.10
N ALA A 11 -2.29 9.19 9.02
CA ALA A 11 -1.33 9.68 10.01
C ALA A 11 -1.07 11.19 9.88
N ILE A 12 -1.04 11.74 8.67
CA ILE A 12 -0.97 13.18 8.38
C ILE A 12 -2.23 13.88 8.90
N LEU A 13 -3.42 13.36 8.57
CA LEU A 13 -4.70 13.97 9.00
C LEU A 13 -4.81 14.01 10.53
N ARG A 14 -4.43 12.93 11.23
CA ARG A 14 -4.37 12.90 12.69
C ARG A 14 -3.39 13.92 13.27
N HIS A 15 -2.23 14.11 12.64
CA HIS A 15 -1.23 15.09 13.10
C HIS A 15 -1.76 16.52 13.07
N TYR A 16 -2.51 16.88 12.03
CA TYR A 16 -3.08 18.22 11.86
C TYR A 16 -4.48 18.38 12.50
N GLY A 17 -4.99 17.35 13.19
CA GLY A 17 -6.30 17.40 13.84
C GLY A 17 -7.48 17.47 12.87
N ILE A 18 -7.30 16.97 11.64
CA ILE A 18 -8.36 16.92 10.63
C ILE A 18 -9.21 15.68 10.87
N ASP A 19 -10.51 15.90 10.88
CA ASP A 19 -11.53 14.87 11.04
C ASP A 19 -11.57 13.94 9.82
N ILE A 20 -11.13 12.69 10.02
CA ILE A 20 -11.03 11.67 8.96
C ILE A 20 -12.43 11.28 8.47
N ASP A 21 -13.42 11.22 9.35
CA ASP A 21 -14.77 10.76 9.02
C ASP A 21 -15.43 11.73 8.03
N LYS A 22 -15.23 13.04 8.21
CA LYS A 22 -15.71 14.05 7.25
C LYS A 22 -15.09 13.90 5.87
N VAL A 23 -13.80 13.58 5.80
CA VAL A 23 -13.12 13.33 4.53
C VAL A 23 -13.67 12.06 3.89
N TRP A 24 -13.82 11.00 4.67
CA TRP A 24 -14.36 9.72 4.24
C TRP A 24 -15.77 9.85 3.66
N ASP A 25 -16.68 10.52 4.38
CA ASP A 25 -18.04 10.79 3.95
C ASP A 25 -18.06 11.63 2.67
N GLY A 26 -17.19 12.65 2.58
CA GLY A 26 -17.05 13.48 1.39
C GLY A 26 -16.63 12.68 0.15
N LEU A 27 -15.75 11.68 0.31
CA LEU A 27 -15.32 10.78 -0.76
C LEU A 27 -16.43 9.79 -1.15
N ILE A 28 -17.10 9.17 -0.18
CA ILE A 28 -18.22 8.25 -0.43
C ILE A 28 -19.36 8.95 -1.17
N ALA A 29 -19.71 10.17 -0.74
CA ALA A 29 -20.74 10.97 -1.41
C ALA A 29 -20.38 11.25 -2.88
N ALA A 30 -19.10 11.53 -3.17
CA ALA A 30 -18.64 11.73 -4.55
C ALA A 30 -18.77 10.45 -5.39
N ILE A 31 -18.41 9.28 -4.83
CA ILE A 31 -18.56 7.99 -5.50
C ILE A 31 -20.04 7.66 -5.75
N ALA A 32 -20.92 7.95 -4.79
CA ALA A 32 -22.35 7.69 -4.91
C ALA A 32 -23.01 8.44 -6.09
N HIS A 33 -22.45 9.58 -6.50
CA HIS A 33 -22.90 10.37 -7.64
C HIS A 33 -22.34 9.91 -8.99
N VAL A 34 -21.40 8.97 -9.02
CA VAL A 34 -20.84 8.44 -10.27
C VAL A 34 -21.90 7.58 -10.99
N PRO A 35 -22.09 7.74 -12.31
CA PRO A 35 -23.04 6.93 -13.06
C PRO A 35 -22.67 5.44 -12.98
N ARG A 36 -23.64 4.61 -12.64
CA ARG A 36 -23.48 3.14 -12.50
C ARG A 36 -23.54 2.39 -13.85
N ASN A 37 -23.69 3.12 -14.95
CA ASN A 37 -23.85 2.56 -16.28
C ASN A 37 -22.48 2.30 -16.90
N LEU A 38 -21.96 1.09 -16.72
CA LEU A 38 -20.73 0.65 -17.39
C LEU A 38 -21.04 0.34 -18.86
N ARG A 39 -20.69 1.27 -19.76
CA ARG A 39 -20.67 1.01 -21.21
C ARG A 39 -19.23 0.83 -21.66
N GLY A 40 -18.71 -0.39 -21.53
CA GLY A 40 -17.37 -0.75 -22.01
C GLY A 40 -16.50 -1.45 -20.97
N LYS A 41 -15.27 -1.75 -21.37
CA LYS A 41 -14.26 -2.33 -20.47
C LYS A 41 -13.87 -1.30 -19.41
N PRO A 42 -13.79 -1.67 -18.12
CA PRO A 42 -13.28 -0.77 -17.10
C PRO A 42 -11.85 -0.36 -17.44
N ALA A 43 -11.57 0.94 -17.35
CA ALA A 43 -10.26 1.52 -17.63
C ALA A 43 -9.87 2.49 -16.51
N LEU A 44 -8.57 2.69 -16.33
CA LEU A 44 -8.06 3.69 -15.39
C LEU A 44 -8.40 5.10 -15.87
N SER A 45 -8.76 5.96 -14.93
CA SER A 45 -9.00 7.38 -15.22
C SER A 45 -7.70 8.05 -15.69
N PRO A 46 -7.71 8.85 -16.77
CA PRO A 46 -6.55 9.65 -17.16
C PRO A 46 -6.04 10.54 -16.02
N GLN A 47 -6.94 11.06 -15.19
CA GLN A 47 -6.60 11.88 -14.03
C GLN A 47 -5.86 11.10 -12.94
N LEU A 48 -6.16 9.80 -12.79
CA LEU A 48 -5.43 8.95 -11.86
C LEU A 48 -4.01 8.71 -12.37
N ALA A 49 -3.85 8.51 -13.69
CA ALA A 49 -2.55 8.35 -14.31
C ALA A 49 -1.67 9.60 -14.14
N THR A 50 -2.22 10.81 -14.30
CA THR A 50 -1.47 12.06 -14.08
C THR A 50 -1.03 12.19 -12.62
N VAL A 51 -1.90 11.92 -11.64
CA VAL A 51 -1.54 11.97 -10.22
C VAL A 51 -0.45 10.96 -9.87
N MET A 52 -0.52 9.76 -10.43
CA MET A 52 0.49 8.73 -10.21
C MET A 52 1.85 9.13 -10.81
N GLN A 53 1.85 9.76 -11.99
CA GLN A 53 3.07 10.31 -12.61
C GLN A 53 3.65 11.46 -11.79
N ASP A 54 2.82 12.39 -11.32
CA ASP A 54 3.26 13.52 -10.49
C ASP A 54 3.79 13.05 -9.13
N ALA A 55 3.19 12.02 -8.54
CA ALA A 55 3.68 11.40 -7.31
C ALA A 55 5.02 10.68 -7.52
N TRP A 56 5.17 9.96 -8.63
CA TRP A 56 6.42 9.30 -9.01
C TRP A 56 7.56 10.31 -9.24
N ALA A 57 7.27 11.45 -9.87
CA ALA A 57 8.26 12.49 -10.11
C ALA A 57 8.87 13.04 -8.81
N ARG A 58 8.09 13.09 -7.72
CA ARG A 58 8.56 13.52 -6.39
C ARG A 58 9.39 12.48 -5.67
N THR A 59 9.07 11.21 -5.85
CA THR A 59 9.87 10.15 -5.23
C THR A 59 11.22 10.01 -5.92
N ALA A 60 11.22 10.15 -7.25
CA ALA A 60 12.43 10.03 -8.06
C ALA A 60 13.48 11.12 -7.76
N SER A 61 13.10 12.25 -7.16
CA SER A 61 14.04 13.32 -6.80
C SER A 61 14.75 13.10 -5.46
N ASP A 62 14.20 12.28 -4.57
CA ASP A 62 14.67 12.18 -3.17
C ASP A 62 15.54 10.95 -2.90
N THR A 63 15.33 9.81 -3.58
CA THR A 63 16.02 8.54 -3.24
C THR A 63 16.10 7.59 -4.43
N GLU A 64 17.20 6.82 -4.54
CA GLU A 64 17.39 5.83 -5.62
C GLU A 64 16.41 4.64 -5.52
N ASP A 65 15.98 4.26 -4.31
CA ASP A 65 14.94 3.24 -4.03
C ASP A 65 13.55 3.86 -3.75
N ALA A 66 13.15 4.73 -4.68
CA ALA A 66 11.91 5.51 -4.60
C ALA A 66 10.64 4.63 -4.73
N THR A 67 10.02 4.29 -3.60
CA THR A 67 8.66 3.70 -3.58
C THR A 67 7.58 4.79 -3.48
N VAL A 68 6.50 4.65 -4.27
CA VAL A 68 5.38 5.60 -4.23
C VAL A 68 4.52 5.32 -3.00
N ARG A 69 4.60 6.20 -2.00
CA ARG A 69 3.78 6.19 -0.79
C ARG A 69 2.53 7.04 -0.92
N SER A 70 1.54 6.82 -0.05
CA SER A 70 0.28 7.57 -0.08
C SER A 70 0.45 9.05 0.25
N GLY A 71 1.47 9.44 1.02
CA GLY A 71 1.78 10.85 1.25
C GLY A 71 2.24 11.59 -0.01
N ASN A 72 2.99 10.92 -0.89
CA ASN A 72 3.42 11.49 -2.18
C ASN A 72 2.24 11.67 -3.13
N LEU A 73 1.27 10.74 -3.06
CA LEU A 73 0.01 10.84 -3.78
C LEU A 73 -0.83 12.02 -3.27
N LEU A 74 -0.88 12.22 -1.95
CA LEU A 74 -1.57 13.37 -1.35
C LEU A 74 -0.92 14.69 -1.76
N GLN A 75 0.41 14.78 -1.81
CA GLN A 75 1.11 15.96 -2.33
C GLN A 75 0.74 16.29 -3.77
N ALA A 76 0.71 15.28 -4.65
CA ALA A 76 0.28 15.46 -6.04
C ALA A 76 -1.16 15.97 -6.13
N ILE A 77 -2.06 15.49 -5.26
CA ILE A 77 -3.46 15.97 -5.20
C ILE A 77 -3.55 17.41 -4.67
N VAL A 78 -2.74 17.78 -3.66
CA VAL A 78 -2.72 19.14 -3.10
C VAL A 78 -2.19 20.15 -4.11
N ASP A 79 -1.18 19.79 -4.90
CA ASP A 79 -0.61 20.68 -5.92
C ASP A 79 -1.47 20.77 -7.20
N ALA A 80 -2.29 19.76 -7.46
CA ALA A 80 -3.30 19.76 -8.50
C ALA A 80 -4.74 19.55 -7.93
N PRO A 81 -5.32 20.54 -7.20
CA PRO A 81 -6.62 20.38 -6.54
C PRO A 81 -7.76 20.01 -7.48
N HIS A 82 -7.66 20.40 -8.75
CA HIS A 82 -8.66 20.12 -9.78
C HIS A 82 -8.81 18.62 -10.10
N VAL A 83 -7.85 17.79 -9.71
CA VAL A 83 -7.95 16.33 -9.86
C VAL A 83 -8.90 15.73 -8.83
N LEU A 84 -9.06 16.36 -7.66
CA LEU A 84 -9.98 15.90 -6.63
C LEU A 84 -11.43 16.21 -7.03
N ARG A 85 -12.13 15.21 -7.56
CA ARG A 85 -13.56 15.33 -7.91
C ARG A 85 -14.48 15.46 -6.69
N ALA A 86 -14.01 15.04 -5.52
CA ALA A 86 -14.78 15.08 -4.28
C ALA A 86 -14.69 16.47 -3.62
N GLN A 87 -15.57 17.38 -4.04
CA GLN A 87 -15.63 18.76 -3.53
C GLN A 87 -15.80 18.83 -2.00
N ASN A 88 -16.52 17.86 -1.42
CA ASN A 88 -16.76 17.78 0.02
C ASN A 88 -15.55 17.25 0.81
N ALA A 89 -14.55 16.68 0.14
CA ALA A 89 -13.31 16.21 0.76
C ALA A 89 -12.22 17.30 0.83
N TRP A 90 -12.63 18.58 0.80
CA TRP A 90 -11.75 19.74 0.90
C TRP A 90 -10.81 19.75 2.12
N PRO A 91 -11.08 19.10 3.29
CA PRO A 91 -10.11 19.08 4.38
C PRO A 91 -8.77 18.44 3.99
N LEU A 92 -8.73 17.57 2.97
CA LEU A 92 -7.48 17.06 2.40
C LEU A 92 -6.58 18.17 1.82
N LEU A 93 -7.18 19.24 1.30
CA LEU A 93 -6.48 20.36 0.68
C LEU A 93 -6.11 21.46 1.69
N SER A 94 -6.50 21.30 2.96
CA SER A 94 -6.14 22.26 4.02
C SER A 94 -4.66 22.18 4.43
N ILE A 95 -3.98 21.10 4.04
CA ILE A 95 -2.57 20.86 4.29
C ILE A 95 -1.78 21.20 3.02
N SER A 96 -0.69 21.96 3.14
CA SER A 96 0.16 22.31 2.00
C SER A 96 1.14 21.19 1.62
N SER A 97 1.59 21.19 0.37
CA SER A 97 2.58 20.22 -0.14
C SER A 97 3.88 20.23 0.69
N ALA A 98 4.38 21.42 1.04
CA ALA A 98 5.56 21.61 1.90
C ALA A 98 5.35 21.11 3.34
N GLN A 99 4.13 21.21 3.87
CA GLN A 99 3.79 20.67 5.19
C GLN A 99 3.81 19.13 5.19
N ILE A 100 3.37 18.51 4.10
CA ILE A 100 3.42 17.05 3.93
C ILE A 100 4.87 16.59 3.76
N GLU A 101 5.65 17.29 2.93
CA GLU A 101 7.06 16.98 2.65
C GLU A 101 7.89 16.95 3.93
N ARG A 102 7.71 17.96 4.79
CA ARG A 102 8.42 18.06 6.06
C ARG A 102 8.00 16.99 7.07
N LEU A 103 6.79 16.45 6.94
CA LEU A 103 6.20 15.51 7.89
C LEU A 103 6.44 14.05 7.49
N LEU A 104 6.54 13.77 6.19
CA LEU A 104 6.77 12.43 5.62
C LEU A 104 7.97 11.69 6.24
N PRO A 105 9.18 12.29 6.34
CA PRO A 105 10.33 11.64 6.99
C PRO A 105 10.09 11.35 8.48
N ARG A 106 9.22 12.11 9.15
CA ARG A 106 8.94 11.98 10.59
C ARG A 106 7.84 10.96 10.90
N LEU A 107 7.15 10.46 9.87
CA LEU A 107 6.09 9.46 9.98
C LEU A 107 6.60 8.03 10.08
N ALA A 108 7.93 7.83 10.07
CA ALA A 108 8.61 6.54 9.95
C ALA A 108 8.05 5.41 10.83
N HIS A 109 7.66 5.70 12.07
CA HIS A 109 7.13 4.69 12.99
C HIS A 109 5.59 4.61 13.05
N ARG A 110 4.89 5.54 12.40
CA ARG A 110 3.41 5.65 12.47
C ARG A 110 2.72 5.11 11.23
N SER A 111 3.43 5.03 10.10
CA SER A 111 2.90 4.54 8.82
C SER A 111 3.34 3.09 8.55
N CYS A 112 2.50 2.27 7.90
CA CYS A 112 2.90 0.98 7.30
C CYS A 112 3.71 1.15 6.02
N GLU A 113 3.63 2.32 5.40
CA GLU A 113 4.20 2.60 4.08
C GLU A 113 5.64 3.09 4.17
N ASN A 114 6.10 3.43 5.38
CA ASN A 114 7.52 3.55 5.61
C ASN A 114 8.08 2.14 5.66
N ALA A 115 8.88 1.77 4.67
CA ALA A 115 9.60 0.52 4.69
C ALA A 115 10.29 0.41 6.06
N PRO A 116 10.12 -0.69 6.81
CA PRO A 116 11.08 -0.97 7.85
C PRO A 116 12.40 -1.09 7.10
N GLU A 117 13.35 -0.21 7.40
CA GLU A 117 14.74 -0.63 7.35
C GLU A 117 14.73 -1.99 8.05
N GLU A 118 15.01 -3.06 7.32
CA GLU A 118 15.39 -4.31 7.97
C GLU A 118 16.42 -3.88 9.01
N PRO A 119 16.21 -4.16 10.31
CA PRO A 119 17.24 -3.87 11.27
C PRO A 119 18.43 -4.67 10.77
N ASP A 120 19.46 -3.97 10.28
CA ASP A 120 20.74 -4.56 9.93
C ASP A 120 21.07 -5.50 11.08
N ALA A 121 20.95 -6.79 10.78
CA ALA A 121 21.27 -7.82 11.72
C ALA A 121 22.68 -7.49 12.19
N GLU A 122 22.84 -7.28 13.49
CA GLU A 122 24.13 -7.15 14.14
C GLU A 122 24.94 -8.41 13.78
N VAL A 123 25.73 -8.33 12.70
CA VAL A 123 26.68 -9.37 12.34
C VAL A 123 27.93 -9.13 13.17
N ILE A 124 27.88 -9.73 14.35
CA ILE A 124 29.03 -10.19 15.13
C ILE A 124 30.15 -10.63 14.19
N GLU A 125 31.35 -10.07 14.41
CA GLU A 125 32.60 -10.47 13.77
C GLU A 125 32.75 -11.99 13.70
N SER A 126 32.99 -12.53 12.50
CA SER A 126 33.86 -13.70 12.30
C SER A 126 34.22 -13.88 10.83
N ALA A 127 35.53 -14.02 10.61
CA ALA A 127 36.16 -14.24 9.32
C ALA A 127 35.82 -15.61 8.70
N SER A 128 35.73 -15.64 7.36
CA SER A 128 36.39 -16.62 6.46
C SER A 128 35.52 -17.09 5.27
N ALA A 129 35.94 -16.65 4.08
CA ALA A 129 36.06 -17.39 2.81
C ALA A 129 34.83 -18.01 2.09
N ALA A 130 34.54 -17.37 0.94
CA ALA A 130 34.56 -17.93 -0.42
C ALA A 130 33.30 -18.55 -1.07
N GLN A 131 32.91 -17.89 -2.18
CA GLN A 131 32.30 -18.40 -3.44
C GLN A 131 30.83 -18.89 -3.36
N SER A 132 29.91 -18.62 -4.29
CA SER A 132 29.86 -17.89 -5.56
C SER A 132 28.39 -17.85 -6.03
N GLU A 133 28.11 -16.97 -7.01
CA GLU A 133 27.02 -17.03 -8.00
C GLU A 133 25.60 -16.53 -7.63
N ALA A 134 25.39 -15.25 -7.99
CA ALA A 134 24.14 -14.73 -8.55
C ALA A 134 24.03 -15.19 -10.04
N PRO A 135 22.88 -15.06 -10.77
CA PRO A 135 22.16 -13.78 -10.88
C PRO A 135 20.61 -13.81 -11.06
N ALA A 136 20.08 -12.59 -10.94
CA ALA A 136 19.00 -12.00 -11.75
C ALA A 136 17.53 -12.15 -11.30
N ALA A 137 17.06 -11.02 -10.76
CA ALA A 137 15.68 -10.60 -10.60
C ALA A 137 14.90 -10.44 -11.93
N THR A 138 13.57 -10.54 -11.87
CA THR A 138 12.61 -9.56 -12.46
C THR A 138 11.23 -9.76 -11.79
N PRO A 139 10.47 -8.67 -11.47
CA PRO A 139 9.27 -8.71 -10.64
C PRO A 139 7.97 -8.63 -11.46
N ALA A 140 6.89 -9.27 -11.01
CA ALA A 140 5.51 -8.84 -11.32
C ALA A 140 4.44 -9.69 -10.60
N ALA A 141 3.68 -9.05 -9.69
CA ALA A 141 2.20 -8.92 -9.73
C ALA A 141 1.69 -8.51 -8.33
N PRO A 142 1.06 -7.33 -8.15
CA PRO A 142 0.45 -6.97 -6.89
C PRO A 142 -0.99 -7.52 -6.88
N GLU A 143 -1.21 -8.59 -6.13
CA GLU A 143 -2.57 -8.98 -5.76
C GLU A 143 -2.99 -8.22 -4.51
N THR A 144 -4.13 -7.54 -4.67
CA THR A 144 -4.89 -6.75 -3.73
C THR A 144 -4.96 -7.38 -2.33
N ARG A 145 -4.03 -7.02 -1.44
CA ARG A 145 -4.08 -7.43 -0.03
C ARG A 145 -4.99 -6.45 0.71
N VAL A 146 -6.19 -6.93 1.04
CA VAL A 146 -7.12 -6.28 1.96
C VAL A 146 -6.38 -6.06 3.27
N ALA A 147 -6.29 -4.82 3.73
CA ALA A 147 -5.55 -4.43 4.91
C ALA A 147 -6.22 -5.02 6.17
N GLN A 148 -5.64 -6.10 6.71
CA GLN A 148 -5.90 -6.55 8.07
C GLN A 148 -4.68 -6.25 8.93
N HIS A 149 -4.88 -5.29 9.84
CA HIS A 149 -4.34 -5.21 11.19
C HIS A 149 -2.86 -5.54 11.36
N LYS A 150 -1.99 -4.53 11.51
CA LYS A 150 -0.60 -4.72 11.98
C LYS A 150 -0.48 -5.55 13.26
N THR A 151 -1.47 -5.45 14.17
CA THR A 151 -1.52 -6.28 15.39
C THR A 151 -1.82 -7.74 15.11
N ASP A 152 -2.67 -8.02 14.12
CA ASP A 152 -2.97 -9.39 13.71
C ASP A 152 -1.87 -9.93 12.82
N ALA A 153 -1.22 -9.10 12.00
CA ALA A 153 -0.02 -9.47 11.25
C ALA A 153 1.13 -9.88 12.19
N ASP A 154 1.35 -9.14 13.28
CA ASP A 154 2.32 -9.52 14.32
C ASP A 154 1.88 -10.79 15.07
N ALA A 155 0.59 -10.92 15.40
CA ALA A 155 0.07 -12.13 16.05
C ALA A 155 0.14 -13.37 15.13
N LEU A 156 -0.17 -13.23 13.85
CA LEU A 156 -0.09 -14.29 12.84
C LEU A 156 1.37 -14.69 12.60
N ALA A 157 2.30 -13.74 12.54
CA ALA A 157 3.72 -14.05 12.44
C ALA A 157 4.24 -14.80 13.68
N ARG A 158 3.68 -14.52 14.86
CA ARG A 158 4.09 -15.16 16.13
C ARG A 158 3.45 -16.53 16.38
N PHE A 159 2.22 -16.75 15.91
CA PHE A 159 1.41 -17.92 16.28
C PHE A 159 0.92 -18.76 15.10
N ALA A 160 1.09 -18.32 13.86
CA ALA A 160 0.67 -19.04 12.67
C ALA A 160 1.84 -19.20 11.68
N ILE A 161 1.62 -20.02 10.66
CA ILE A 161 2.56 -20.24 9.57
C ILE A 161 1.85 -19.83 8.27
N ASP A 162 2.43 -18.89 7.54
CA ASP A 162 1.92 -18.52 6.21
C ASP A 162 2.27 -19.64 5.21
N LEU A 163 1.27 -20.47 4.90
CA LEU A 163 1.39 -21.55 3.92
C LEU A 163 1.41 -21.01 2.48
N THR A 164 0.87 -19.82 2.22
CA THR A 164 0.84 -19.24 0.87
C THR A 164 2.21 -18.73 0.45
N ASP A 165 2.94 -18.10 1.37
CA ASP A 165 4.32 -17.67 1.13
C ASP A 165 5.26 -18.86 0.99
N LYS A 166 5.06 -19.92 1.80
CA LYS A 166 5.81 -21.18 1.63
C LYS A 166 5.55 -21.86 0.28
N ALA A 167 4.29 -21.89 -0.18
CA ALA A 167 3.96 -22.42 -1.51
C ALA A 167 4.62 -21.59 -2.62
N ARG A 168 4.58 -20.26 -2.50
CA ARG A 168 5.21 -19.32 -3.45
C ARG A 168 6.72 -19.55 -3.56
N ASN A 169 7.38 -19.84 -2.44
CA ASN A 169 8.81 -20.14 -2.38
C ASN A 169 9.15 -21.61 -2.70
N GLY A 170 8.17 -22.44 -3.09
CA GLY A 170 8.39 -23.85 -3.41
C GLY A 170 8.77 -24.74 -2.21
N GLN A 171 8.50 -24.28 -0.99
CA GLN A 171 8.81 -25.00 0.26
C GLN A 171 7.67 -25.93 0.71
N ILE A 172 6.67 -26.15 -0.15
CA ILE A 172 5.55 -27.07 0.08
C ILE A 172 5.59 -28.16 -0.97
N ASP A 173 5.49 -29.41 -0.53
CA ASP A 173 5.43 -30.56 -1.42
C ASP A 173 4.12 -30.58 -2.23
N PRO A 174 4.16 -30.99 -3.51
CA PRO A 174 2.98 -31.09 -4.34
C PRO A 174 1.99 -32.14 -3.79
N VAL A 175 0.72 -31.76 -3.66
CA VAL A 175 -0.35 -32.64 -3.18
C VAL A 175 -1.08 -33.28 -4.36
N PHE A 176 -1.03 -34.62 -4.47
CA PHE A 176 -1.67 -35.36 -5.56
C PHE A 176 -2.97 -36.06 -5.11
N GLY A 177 -3.97 -36.10 -5.99
CA GLY A 177 -5.19 -36.90 -5.81
C GLY A 177 -6.21 -36.34 -4.81
N ARG A 178 -6.07 -35.06 -4.43
CA ARG A 178 -6.98 -34.34 -3.51
C ARG A 178 -7.71 -33.17 -4.17
N ASP A 179 -7.78 -33.17 -5.51
CA ASP A 179 -8.37 -32.09 -6.28
C ASP A 179 -9.85 -31.84 -5.94
N ARG A 180 -10.60 -32.91 -5.62
CA ARG A 180 -12.02 -32.81 -5.24
C ARG A 180 -12.21 -32.12 -3.90
N GLU A 181 -11.40 -32.45 -2.91
CA GLU A 181 -11.46 -31.83 -1.59
C GLU A 181 -11.00 -30.37 -1.64
N ILE A 182 -9.94 -30.07 -2.40
CA ILE A 182 -9.48 -28.70 -2.63
C ILE A 182 -10.59 -27.87 -3.28
N GLN A 183 -11.22 -28.39 -4.34
CA GLN A 183 -12.33 -27.71 -5.01
C GLN A 183 -13.52 -27.50 -4.04
N GLN A 184 -13.85 -28.50 -3.22
CA GLN A 184 -14.92 -28.37 -2.23
C GLN A 184 -14.61 -27.29 -1.19
N MET A 185 -13.37 -27.18 -0.72
CA MET A 185 -12.98 -26.11 0.20
C MET A 185 -13.06 -24.73 -0.47
N VAL A 186 -12.61 -24.61 -1.72
CA VAL A 186 -12.74 -23.36 -2.49
C VAL A 186 -14.21 -22.97 -2.64
N ASP A 187 -15.08 -23.92 -2.99
CA ASP A 187 -16.52 -23.68 -3.16
C ASP A 187 -17.18 -23.25 -1.85
N VAL A 188 -16.76 -23.82 -0.71
CA VAL A 188 -17.26 -23.43 0.62
C VAL A 188 -16.78 -22.03 1.00
N LEU A 189 -15.53 -21.69 0.72
CA LEU A 189 -14.95 -20.38 1.05
C LEU A 189 -15.45 -19.25 0.13
N ALA A 190 -15.84 -19.57 -1.10
CA ALA A 190 -16.36 -18.62 -2.08
C ALA A 190 -17.87 -18.34 -1.93
N ARG A 191 -18.54 -19.03 -1.02
CA ARG A 191 -19.97 -18.86 -0.72
C ARG A 191 -20.21 -17.73 0.27
#